data_AF-A0A6N2RUC4-F1
#
_entry.id   AF-A0A6N2RUC4-F1
#
_cell.length_a   1.000
_cell.length_b   1.000
_cell.length_c   1.000
_cell.angle_alpha   90.00
_cell.angle_beta   90.00
_cell.angle_gamma   90.00
#
_symmetry.space_group_name_H-M   'P 1'
#
loop_
_entity.id
_entity.type
_entity.pdbx_description
1 polymer ?
#
loop_
_entity_poly.entity_id
_entity_poly.type
_entity_poly.pdbx_seq_one_letter_code
_entity_poly.pdbx_strand_id
1 'polypeptide(L)'
;MFHHLNIVPGLLAAALLLSAPVQAALPAYSAVKDEAKTVNKYMIVVWAGTDWSPKSREVTRAVEHLAKDSPEPVLWCIQDEREEMTEEEKKLPKPPGEIWNIPAIQVVSPAGGMVFLSEGVSKETLPAVMKQALEAVKQQEKANALWEKADASSGANAALLYGEGLQQLPPYAASARKDILEKIKKADPEDTRGMHFKYTFKHLPYIEKVQRMVEDSGKNGGQKDYKAAHAYVDKQLKIPGLTPLQKQQVMAARFWLYRSEGKKDQALKTLADIAKISPKTLMGTGAQNYYRFLTEPITLKEPRFTGYDLRPEFTPTRVNIGSMLNGPGNYKITFKMNSGGCNIRNPRFMRGSRVVSELPKDQQDKNGREFTLRFSGSEKPDLVFDCQGQGWFDADCDIIVTKES
;
A
#
# COMPACT_ATOMS: atom_id res chain seq x y z
N MET A 1 -47.15 -74.03 -23.66
CA MET A 1 -48.61 -73.92 -23.47
C MET A 1 -48.84 -73.25 -22.14
N PHE A 2 -49.76 -72.30 -22.12
CA PHE A 2 -50.08 -71.32 -21.09
C PHE A 2 -50.24 -71.85 -19.65
N HIS A 3 -49.88 -70.98 -18.70
CA HIS A 3 -50.56 -70.59 -17.43
C HIS A 3 -49.61 -69.61 -16.71
N HIS A 4 -49.96 -68.53 -16.01
CA HIS A 4 -51.17 -67.72 -15.80
C HIS A 4 -50.71 -66.53 -14.90
N LEU A 5 -51.29 -65.33 -15.08
CA LEU A 5 -51.63 -64.29 -14.06
C LEU A 5 -50.47 -63.70 -13.21
N ASN A 6 -50.27 -62.39 -13.03
CA ASN A 6 -51.25 -61.34 -12.75
C ASN A 6 -50.66 -59.97 -13.10
N ILE A 7 -51.53 -59.13 -13.68
CA ILE A 7 -51.39 -57.68 -13.80
C ILE A 7 -51.71 -57.08 -12.42
N VAL A 8 -50.87 -56.16 -11.93
CA VAL A 8 -51.27 -55.15 -10.95
C VAL A 8 -50.81 -53.78 -11.47
N PRO A 9 -51.67 -52.75 -11.48
CA PRO A 9 -51.37 -51.43 -12.01
C PRO A 9 -50.64 -50.57 -10.96
N GLY A 10 -49.51 -49.97 -11.35
CA GLY A 10 -48.83 -48.96 -10.56
C GLY A 10 -49.64 -47.67 -10.56
N LEU A 11 -50.28 -47.39 -9.42
CA LEU A 11 -51.04 -46.18 -9.14
C LEU A 11 -50.24 -44.90 -9.46
N LEU A 12 -50.86 -44.06 -10.31
CA LEU A 12 -50.67 -42.61 -10.31
C LEU A 12 -51.03 -42.08 -8.92
N ALA A 13 -50.04 -41.62 -8.16
CA ALA A 13 -50.26 -40.75 -7.01
C ALA A 13 -49.92 -39.32 -7.43
N ALA A 14 -50.92 -38.63 -7.99
CA ALA A 14 -50.92 -37.19 -8.12
C ALA A 14 -51.14 -36.58 -6.73
N ALA A 15 -50.06 -36.30 -6.01
CA ALA A 15 -50.11 -35.46 -4.82
C ALA A 15 -50.07 -33.99 -5.25
N LEU A 16 -51.26 -33.41 -5.39
CA LEU A 16 -51.48 -31.96 -5.41
C LEU A 16 -51.03 -31.39 -4.06
N LEU A 17 -49.78 -30.96 -3.96
CA LEU A 17 -49.34 -30.02 -2.94
C LEU A 17 -49.74 -28.62 -3.40
N LEU A 18 -50.83 -28.11 -2.83
CA LEU A 18 -51.04 -26.67 -2.68
C LEU A 18 -49.89 -26.11 -1.84
N SER A 19 -48.77 -25.81 -2.50
CA SER A 19 -47.72 -24.98 -1.94
C SER A 19 -48.00 -23.55 -2.41
N ALA A 20 -48.12 -22.63 -1.45
CA ALA A 20 -47.85 -21.22 -1.70
C ALA A 20 -46.56 -21.10 -2.53
N PRO A 21 -46.38 -20.09 -3.39
CA PRO A 21 -45.14 -19.94 -4.12
C PRO A 21 -44.01 -19.85 -3.08
N VAL A 22 -43.26 -20.94 -2.92
CA VAL A 22 -42.01 -20.94 -2.18
C VAL A 22 -41.18 -19.92 -2.90
N GLN A 23 -40.93 -18.78 -2.25
CA GLN A 23 -39.98 -17.80 -2.69
C GLN A 23 -38.68 -18.58 -2.90
N ALA A 24 -38.33 -18.92 -4.15
CA ALA A 24 -37.22 -19.81 -4.42
C ALA A 24 -35.96 -19.17 -3.82
N ALA A 25 -35.49 -19.75 -2.72
CA ALA A 25 -34.30 -19.33 -2.03
C ALA A 25 -33.09 -19.54 -2.95
N LEU A 26 -32.08 -18.67 -2.84
CA LEU A 26 -30.84 -18.88 -3.60
C LEU A 26 -30.24 -20.25 -3.24
N PRO A 27 -29.84 -21.06 -4.24
CA PRO A 27 -29.14 -22.31 -3.96
C PRO A 27 -27.77 -22.05 -3.33
N ALA A 28 -27.29 -22.98 -2.50
CA ALA A 28 -25.97 -22.89 -1.89
C ALA A 28 -24.85 -22.94 -2.94
N TYR A 29 -23.78 -22.16 -2.76
CA TYR A 29 -22.62 -22.13 -3.67
C TYR A 29 -22.05 -23.52 -3.93
N SER A 30 -21.92 -24.35 -2.89
CA SER A 30 -21.40 -25.71 -2.98
C SER A 30 -22.21 -26.61 -3.92
N ALA A 31 -23.51 -26.33 -4.09
CA ALA A 31 -24.40 -27.05 -5.00
C ALA A 31 -24.33 -26.53 -6.45
N VAL A 32 -23.95 -25.27 -6.66
CA VAL A 32 -23.97 -24.61 -7.98
C VAL A 32 -22.62 -24.65 -8.69
N LYS A 33 -21.50 -24.70 -7.95
CA LYS A 33 -20.15 -24.55 -8.51
C LYS A 33 -19.81 -25.54 -9.65
N ASP A 34 -20.29 -26.78 -9.56
CA ASP A 34 -19.96 -27.82 -10.53
C ASP A 34 -20.87 -27.70 -11.77
N GLU A 35 -22.12 -27.25 -11.58
CA GLU A 35 -23.00 -26.86 -12.68
C GLU A 35 -22.40 -25.68 -13.44
N ALA A 36 -21.99 -24.61 -12.73
CA ALA A 36 -21.40 -23.41 -13.32
C ALA A 36 -20.23 -23.74 -14.25
N LYS A 37 -19.37 -24.68 -13.84
CA LYS A 37 -18.28 -25.20 -14.67
C LYS A 37 -18.79 -25.96 -15.88
N THR A 38 -19.79 -26.81 -15.71
CA THR A 38 -20.37 -27.65 -16.77
C THR A 38 -21.07 -26.83 -17.85
N VAL A 39 -21.87 -25.84 -17.44
CA VAL A 39 -22.60 -24.94 -18.36
C VAL A 39 -21.78 -23.72 -18.76
N ASN A 40 -20.54 -23.62 -18.29
CA ASN A 40 -19.61 -22.51 -18.52
C ASN A 40 -20.21 -21.12 -18.22
N LYS A 41 -20.89 -20.97 -17.08
CA LYS A 41 -21.49 -19.71 -16.63
C LYS A 41 -20.82 -19.16 -15.38
N TYR A 42 -20.74 -17.84 -15.30
CA TYR A 42 -20.31 -17.14 -14.10
C TYR A 42 -21.34 -17.31 -12.98
N MET A 43 -20.89 -17.20 -11.74
CA MET A 43 -21.76 -17.19 -10.57
C MET A 43 -21.75 -15.80 -9.92
N ILE A 44 -22.93 -15.31 -9.55
CA ILE A 44 -23.08 -14.22 -8.58
C ILE A 44 -23.40 -14.85 -7.23
N VAL A 45 -22.47 -14.69 -6.30
CA VAL A 45 -22.56 -15.23 -4.94
C VAL A 45 -22.90 -14.12 -3.96
N VAL A 46 -23.98 -14.30 -3.21
CA VAL A 46 -24.25 -13.50 -2.01
C VAL A 46 -23.53 -14.16 -0.85
N TRP A 47 -22.56 -13.48 -0.25
CA TRP A 47 -22.03 -13.88 1.05
C TRP A 47 -22.88 -13.24 2.14
N ALA A 48 -23.43 -14.05 3.02
CA ALA A 48 -24.43 -13.64 4.00
C ALA A 48 -24.21 -14.33 5.35
N GLY A 49 -24.84 -13.78 6.39
CA GLY A 49 -25.06 -14.45 7.68
C GLY A 49 -26.50 -14.20 8.06
N THR A 50 -27.42 -14.93 7.43
CA THR A 50 -28.85 -14.56 7.42
C THR A 50 -29.57 -14.71 8.76
N ASP A 51 -29.03 -15.50 9.67
CA ASP A 51 -29.56 -15.72 11.02
C ASP A 51 -29.18 -14.58 11.99
N TRP A 52 -27.96 -14.06 11.91
CA TRP A 52 -27.45 -13.04 12.84
C TRP A 52 -27.39 -11.62 12.26
N SER A 53 -27.40 -11.45 10.93
CA SER A 53 -27.31 -10.13 10.28
C SER A 53 -28.61 -9.72 9.59
N PRO A 54 -29.37 -8.74 10.15
CA PRO A 54 -30.55 -8.18 9.50
C PRO A 54 -30.25 -7.63 8.09
N LYS A 55 -29.09 -6.98 7.92
CA LYS A 55 -28.64 -6.48 6.61
C LYS A 55 -28.44 -7.60 5.60
N SER A 56 -27.88 -8.73 6.02
CA SER A 56 -27.73 -9.89 5.15
C SER A 56 -29.07 -10.42 4.67
N ARG A 57 -30.08 -10.52 5.54
CA ARG A 57 -31.44 -10.92 5.14
C ARG A 57 -32.04 -9.99 4.09
N GLU A 58 -31.88 -8.68 4.27
CA GLU A 58 -32.40 -7.68 3.34
C GLU A 58 -31.73 -7.76 1.97
N VAL A 59 -30.40 -7.86 1.94
CA VAL A 59 -29.62 -7.99 0.71
C VAL A 59 -29.93 -9.30 0.00
N THR A 60 -29.94 -10.44 0.71
CA THR A 60 -30.29 -11.74 0.13
C THR A 60 -31.66 -11.72 -0.52
N ARG A 61 -32.69 -11.20 0.16
CA ARG A 61 -34.04 -11.07 -0.43
C ARG A 61 -34.09 -10.18 -1.66
N ALA A 62 -33.33 -9.08 -1.65
CA ALA A 62 -33.25 -8.20 -2.80
C ALA A 62 -32.58 -8.90 -4.00
N VAL A 63 -31.53 -9.71 -3.75
CA VAL A 63 -30.88 -10.50 -4.80
C VAL A 63 -31.77 -11.62 -5.30
N GLU A 64 -32.52 -12.31 -4.44
CA GLU A 64 -33.52 -13.31 -4.84
C GLU A 64 -34.56 -12.72 -5.79
N HIS A 65 -34.99 -11.47 -5.55
CA HIS A 65 -35.91 -10.78 -6.45
C HIS A 65 -35.24 -10.49 -7.80
N LEU A 66 -34.01 -9.98 -7.80
CA LEU A 66 -33.25 -9.72 -9.02
C LEU A 66 -33.00 -11.00 -9.84
N ALA A 67 -32.70 -12.11 -9.18
CA ALA A 67 -32.38 -13.39 -9.82
C ALA A 67 -33.57 -13.97 -10.61
N LYS A 68 -34.81 -13.76 -10.13
CA LYS A 68 -36.03 -14.24 -10.79
C LYS A 68 -36.26 -13.58 -12.16
N ASP A 69 -35.95 -12.29 -12.25
CA ASP A 69 -36.23 -11.47 -13.43
C ASP A 69 -34.96 -11.24 -14.28
N SER A 70 -33.85 -11.91 -13.96
CA SER A 70 -32.57 -11.64 -14.60
C SER A 70 -32.46 -12.30 -15.98
N PRO A 71 -32.26 -11.52 -17.05
CA PRO A 71 -31.88 -12.07 -18.36
C PRO A 71 -30.37 -12.37 -18.46
N GLU A 72 -29.59 -12.09 -17.40
CA GLU A 72 -28.14 -12.18 -17.44
C GLU A 72 -27.67 -13.65 -17.45
N PRO A 73 -26.63 -14.01 -18.21
CA PRO A 73 -26.15 -15.38 -18.37
C PRO A 73 -25.31 -15.87 -17.15
N VAL A 74 -25.76 -15.58 -15.93
CA VAL A 74 -25.09 -15.94 -14.68
C VAL A 74 -25.95 -16.90 -13.86
N LEU A 75 -25.30 -17.71 -13.03
CA LEU A 75 -25.97 -18.50 -11.99
C LEU A 75 -25.96 -17.72 -10.68
N TRP A 76 -27.07 -17.74 -9.96
CA TRP A 76 -27.23 -17.02 -8.69
C TRP A 76 -27.15 -18.01 -7.55
N CYS A 77 -26.35 -17.72 -6.53
CA CYS A 77 -26.20 -18.59 -5.37
C CYS A 77 -25.83 -17.80 -4.10
N ILE A 78 -25.86 -18.49 -2.97
CA ILE A 78 -25.53 -17.94 -1.65
C ILE A 78 -24.45 -18.76 -0.96
N GLN A 79 -23.54 -18.07 -0.26
CA GLN A 79 -22.68 -18.64 0.76
C GLN A 79 -23.12 -18.03 2.11
N ASP A 80 -23.87 -18.81 2.88
CA ASP A 80 -24.47 -18.35 4.14
C ASP A 80 -23.67 -18.87 5.34
N GLU A 81 -22.95 -17.96 5.98
CA GLU A 81 -22.12 -18.17 7.17
C GLU A 81 -22.96 -17.94 8.43
N ARG A 82 -23.75 -18.95 8.80
CA ARG A 82 -24.63 -18.93 9.98
C ARG A 82 -23.82 -19.02 11.29
N GLU A 83 -24.39 -18.54 12.41
CA GLU A 83 -23.78 -18.67 13.74
C GLU A 83 -23.58 -20.14 14.10
N GLU A 84 -24.61 -20.95 13.84
CA GLU A 84 -24.58 -22.39 14.05
C GLU A 84 -24.49 -23.12 12.71
N MET A 85 -23.29 -23.59 12.39
CA MET A 85 -23.04 -24.49 11.26
C MET A 85 -22.53 -25.83 11.77
N THR A 86 -22.99 -26.92 11.15
CA THR A 86 -22.44 -28.26 11.45
C THR A 86 -20.99 -28.37 10.95
N GLU A 87 -20.25 -29.34 11.49
CA GLU A 87 -18.88 -29.59 11.05
C GLU A 87 -18.80 -30.02 9.58
N GLU A 88 -19.86 -30.66 9.06
CA GLU A 88 -20.01 -31.02 7.66
C GLU A 88 -20.22 -29.78 6.78
N GLU A 89 -21.05 -28.84 7.21
CA GLU A 89 -21.31 -27.59 6.50
C GLU A 89 -20.06 -26.71 6.43
N LYS A 90 -19.26 -26.66 7.50
CA LYS A 90 -17.99 -25.92 7.52
C LYS A 90 -16.94 -26.48 6.56
N LYS A 91 -17.02 -27.77 6.22
CA LYS A 91 -16.13 -28.45 5.27
C LYS A 91 -16.54 -28.25 3.80
N LEU A 92 -17.73 -27.70 3.55
CA LEU A 92 -18.18 -27.46 2.19
C LEU A 92 -17.25 -26.48 1.47
N PRO A 93 -17.04 -26.66 0.15
CA PRO A 93 -16.23 -25.73 -0.63
C PRO A 93 -16.79 -24.31 -0.54
N LYS A 94 -15.93 -23.36 -0.19
CA LYS A 94 -16.26 -21.94 -0.16
C LYS A 94 -15.85 -21.26 -1.47
N PRO A 95 -16.52 -20.15 -1.84
CA PRO A 95 -16.05 -19.30 -2.92
C PRO A 95 -14.62 -18.77 -2.66
N PRO A 96 -13.87 -18.40 -3.70
CA PRO A 96 -12.46 -18.00 -3.58
C PRO A 96 -12.28 -16.69 -2.80
N GLY A 97 -11.16 -16.57 -2.08
CA GLY A 97 -10.80 -15.34 -1.36
C GLY A 97 -11.26 -15.33 0.09
N GLU A 98 -10.79 -14.33 0.83
CA GLU A 98 -11.17 -14.08 2.23
C GLU A 98 -12.15 -12.90 2.25
N ILE A 99 -13.24 -13.06 2.99
CA ILE A 99 -14.29 -12.04 3.13
C ILE A 99 -14.28 -11.53 4.55
N TRP A 100 -14.15 -10.21 4.72
CA TRP A 100 -14.06 -9.58 6.05
C TRP A 100 -15.37 -8.94 6.48
N ASN A 101 -16.16 -8.40 5.55
CA ASN A 101 -17.43 -7.74 5.86
C ASN A 101 -18.58 -8.30 5.03
N ILE A 102 -19.58 -8.86 5.72
CA ILE A 102 -20.83 -9.33 5.10
C ILE A 102 -22.01 -8.38 5.43
N PRO A 103 -23.03 -8.30 4.56
CA PRO A 103 -23.17 -9.05 3.31
C PRO A 103 -22.24 -8.54 2.22
N ALA A 104 -21.81 -9.45 1.34
CA ALA A 104 -20.95 -9.13 0.21
C ALA A 104 -21.51 -9.72 -1.09
N ILE A 105 -21.19 -9.08 -2.21
CA ILE A 105 -21.48 -9.60 -3.55
C ILE A 105 -20.17 -9.97 -4.20
N GLN A 106 -20.09 -11.21 -4.67
CA GLN A 106 -18.94 -11.74 -5.36
C GLN A 106 -19.32 -12.29 -6.73
N VAL A 107 -18.44 -12.11 -7.72
CA VAL A 107 -18.53 -12.83 -9.00
C VAL A 107 -17.42 -13.86 -9.08
N VAL A 108 -17.79 -15.09 -9.40
CA VAL A 108 -16.89 -16.23 -9.55
C VAL A 108 -16.98 -16.78 -10.97
N SER A 109 -15.83 -16.99 -11.60
CA SER A 109 -15.75 -17.58 -12.94
C SER A 109 -16.11 -19.08 -12.93
N PRO A 110 -16.47 -19.66 -14.09
CA PRO A 110 -16.69 -21.11 -14.22
C PRO A 110 -15.50 -21.97 -13.76
N ALA A 111 -14.29 -21.42 -13.87
CA ALA A 111 -13.05 -22.06 -13.41
C ALA A 111 -12.79 -21.92 -11.90
N GLY A 112 -13.68 -21.25 -11.15
CA GLY A 112 -13.55 -21.05 -9.71
C GLY A 112 -12.66 -19.87 -9.29
N GLY A 113 -12.20 -19.04 -10.23
CA GLY A 113 -11.44 -17.83 -9.93
C GLY A 113 -12.34 -16.64 -9.58
N MET A 114 -11.90 -15.79 -8.64
CA MET A 114 -12.58 -14.55 -8.27
C MET A 114 -12.46 -13.50 -9.38
N VAL A 115 -13.58 -12.91 -9.77
CA VAL A 115 -13.67 -11.88 -10.82
C VAL A 115 -13.97 -10.51 -10.21
N PHE A 116 -14.87 -10.47 -9.22
CA PHE A 116 -15.30 -9.26 -8.54
C PHE A 116 -15.63 -9.56 -7.09
N LEU A 117 -15.40 -8.59 -6.21
CA LEU A 117 -15.80 -8.60 -4.81
C LEU A 117 -16.17 -7.18 -4.38
N SER A 118 -17.32 -7.04 -3.72
CA SER A 118 -17.70 -5.86 -2.95
C SER A 118 -18.22 -6.32 -1.59
N GLU A 119 -17.55 -5.89 -0.53
CA GLU A 119 -17.91 -6.18 0.85
C GLU A 119 -18.76 -5.06 1.47
N GLY A 120 -19.50 -5.37 2.55
CA GLY A 120 -20.28 -4.38 3.29
C GLY A 120 -21.45 -3.78 2.49
N VAL A 121 -22.04 -4.57 1.59
CA VAL A 121 -23.13 -4.15 0.71
C VAL A 121 -24.39 -3.89 1.54
N SER A 122 -25.15 -2.86 1.16
CA SER A 122 -26.50 -2.61 1.67
C SER A 122 -27.52 -2.63 0.53
N LYS A 123 -28.81 -2.67 0.87
CA LYS A 123 -29.91 -2.59 -0.10
C LYS A 123 -29.81 -1.35 -0.99
N GLU A 124 -29.38 -0.23 -0.44
CA GLU A 124 -29.21 1.05 -1.15
C GLU A 124 -28.06 0.98 -2.17
N THR A 125 -26.95 0.34 -1.79
CA THR A 125 -25.76 0.23 -2.64
C THR A 125 -25.86 -0.91 -3.67
N LEU A 126 -26.73 -1.90 -3.43
CA LEU A 126 -26.85 -3.11 -4.22
C LEU A 126 -27.00 -2.85 -5.73
N PRO A 127 -27.85 -1.93 -6.22
CA PRO A 127 -27.98 -1.68 -7.66
C PRO A 127 -26.66 -1.24 -8.32
N ALA A 128 -25.89 -0.39 -7.64
CA ALA A 128 -24.60 0.07 -8.14
C ALA A 128 -23.56 -1.07 -8.13
N VAL A 129 -23.54 -1.86 -7.05
CA VAL A 129 -22.65 -3.03 -6.92
C VAL A 129 -22.97 -4.07 -8.00
N MET A 130 -24.25 -4.36 -8.26
CA MET A 130 -24.65 -5.30 -9.30
C MET A 130 -24.23 -4.84 -10.70
N LYS A 131 -24.35 -3.53 -10.99
CA LYS A 131 -23.84 -2.98 -12.25
C LYS A 131 -22.32 -3.19 -12.41
N GLN A 132 -21.56 -3.01 -11.33
CA GLN A 132 -20.11 -3.25 -11.33
C GLN A 132 -19.77 -4.73 -11.48
N ALA A 133 -20.50 -5.60 -10.80
CA ALA A 133 -20.35 -7.05 -10.89
C ALA A 133 -20.55 -7.55 -12.33
N LEU A 134 -21.61 -7.09 -13.01
CA LEU A 134 -21.88 -7.47 -14.40
C LEU A 134 -20.86 -6.86 -15.39
N GLU A 135 -20.38 -5.64 -15.14
CA GLU A 135 -19.28 -5.07 -15.93
C GLU A 135 -17.98 -5.87 -15.75
N ALA A 136 -17.70 -6.36 -14.54
CA ALA A 136 -16.54 -7.21 -14.29
C ALA A 136 -16.62 -8.55 -15.04
N VAL A 137 -17.82 -9.12 -15.24
CA VAL A 137 -18.02 -10.28 -16.12
C VAL A 137 -17.57 -9.98 -17.55
N LYS A 138 -18.04 -8.87 -18.13
CA LYS A 138 -17.65 -8.44 -19.49
C LYS A 138 -16.14 -8.19 -19.61
N GLN A 139 -15.53 -7.62 -18.57
CA GLN A 139 -14.09 -7.42 -18.51
C GLN A 139 -13.32 -8.75 -18.43
N GLN A 140 -13.84 -9.71 -17.68
CA GLN A 140 -13.27 -11.06 -17.61
C GLN A 140 -13.38 -11.81 -18.93
N GLU A 141 -14.45 -11.63 -19.70
CA GLU A 141 -14.56 -12.19 -21.05
C GLU A 141 -13.51 -11.60 -22.01
N LYS A 142 -13.29 -10.28 -21.95
CA LYS A 142 -12.18 -9.64 -22.69
C LYS A 142 -10.83 -10.20 -22.27
N ALA A 143 -10.62 -10.44 -20.97
CA ALA A 143 -9.40 -11.07 -20.47
C ALA A 143 -9.24 -12.49 -21.01
N ASN A 144 -10.30 -13.30 -20.99
CA ASN A 144 -10.29 -14.67 -21.50
C ASN A 144 -9.90 -14.71 -23.00
N ALA A 145 -10.48 -13.83 -23.82
CA ALA A 145 -10.14 -13.74 -25.24
C ALA A 145 -8.67 -13.37 -25.48
N LEU A 146 -8.06 -12.57 -24.60
CA LEU A 146 -6.62 -12.28 -24.65
C LEU A 146 -5.78 -13.48 -24.22
N TRP A 147 -6.23 -14.23 -23.22
CA TRP A 147 -5.54 -15.42 -22.73
C TRP A 147 -5.59 -16.58 -23.71
N GLU A 148 -6.69 -16.75 -24.45
CA GLU A 148 -6.76 -17.71 -25.55
C GLU A 148 -5.75 -17.38 -26.66
N LYS A 149 -5.64 -16.09 -27.03
CA LYS A 149 -4.59 -15.62 -27.95
C LYS A 149 -3.19 -15.82 -27.40
N ALA A 150 -3.02 -15.68 -26.09
CA ALA A 150 -1.73 -15.91 -25.42
C ALA A 150 -1.35 -17.39 -25.42
N ASP A 151 -2.31 -18.29 -25.17
CA ASP A 151 -2.14 -19.74 -25.23
C ASP A 151 -1.74 -20.21 -26.65
N ALA A 152 -2.17 -19.49 -27.69
CA ALA A 152 -1.78 -19.70 -29.09
C ALA A 152 -0.46 -19.00 -29.49
N SER A 153 0.17 -18.25 -28.58
CA SER A 153 1.39 -17.47 -28.82
C SER A 153 2.59 -18.07 -28.06
N SER A 154 3.76 -17.44 -28.16
CA SER A 154 4.95 -17.86 -27.42
C SER A 154 5.86 -16.70 -27.00
N GLY A 155 6.74 -16.98 -26.05
CA GLY A 155 7.75 -16.05 -25.56
C GLY A 155 7.15 -14.76 -24.96
N ALA A 156 7.90 -13.68 -25.10
CA ALA A 156 7.53 -12.36 -24.58
C ALA A 156 6.16 -11.83 -25.09
N ASN A 157 5.71 -12.27 -26.28
CA ASN A 157 4.40 -11.87 -26.80
C ASN A 157 3.25 -12.58 -26.08
N ALA A 158 3.41 -13.87 -25.73
CA ALA A 158 2.43 -14.56 -24.89
C ALA A 158 2.34 -13.91 -23.50
N ALA A 159 3.48 -13.59 -22.88
CA ALA A 159 3.53 -12.88 -21.60
C ALA A 159 2.81 -11.52 -21.65
N LEU A 160 2.98 -10.77 -22.74
CA LEU A 160 2.29 -9.50 -22.97
C LEU A 160 0.76 -9.69 -22.97
N LEU A 161 0.26 -10.64 -23.77
CA LEU A 161 -1.18 -10.90 -23.90
C LEU A 161 -1.82 -11.38 -22.58
N TYR A 162 -1.13 -12.26 -21.83
CA TYR A 162 -1.59 -12.63 -20.49
C TYR A 162 -1.69 -11.41 -19.56
N GLY A 163 -0.67 -10.55 -19.57
CA GLY A 163 -0.65 -9.31 -18.79
C GLY A 163 -1.72 -8.30 -19.19
N GLU A 164 -1.99 -8.14 -20.48
CA GLU A 164 -3.09 -7.30 -20.99
C GLU A 164 -4.45 -7.83 -20.56
N GLY A 165 -4.61 -9.15 -20.50
CA GLY A 165 -5.81 -9.77 -19.94
C GLY A 165 -5.96 -9.49 -18.45
N LEU A 166 -4.88 -9.57 -17.67
CA LEU A 166 -4.90 -9.17 -16.25
C LEU A 166 -5.24 -7.70 -16.06
N GLN A 167 -4.87 -6.82 -17.01
CA GLN A 167 -5.22 -5.40 -16.96
C GLN A 167 -6.72 -5.13 -17.13
N GLN A 168 -7.49 -6.06 -17.68
CA GLN A 168 -8.95 -5.93 -17.75
C GLN A 168 -9.60 -6.13 -16.38
N LEU A 169 -8.91 -6.78 -15.42
CA LEU A 169 -9.49 -7.12 -14.13
C LEU A 169 -9.23 -6.04 -13.07
N PRO A 170 -10.06 -5.97 -12.01
CA PRO A 170 -9.72 -5.20 -10.83
C PRO A 170 -8.34 -5.60 -10.27
N PRO A 171 -7.53 -4.65 -9.72
CA PRO A 171 -6.17 -4.94 -9.29
C PRO A 171 -6.03 -6.09 -8.28
N TYR A 172 -6.99 -6.24 -7.36
CA TYR A 172 -7.00 -7.33 -6.38
C TYR A 172 -7.23 -8.70 -7.06
N ALA A 173 -8.12 -8.76 -8.06
CA ALA A 173 -8.43 -9.99 -8.79
C ALA A 173 -7.25 -10.38 -9.70
N ALA A 174 -6.67 -9.40 -10.42
CA ALA A 174 -5.48 -9.61 -11.24
C ALA A 174 -4.32 -10.21 -10.44
N SER A 175 -4.05 -9.66 -9.25
CA SER A 175 -2.95 -10.13 -8.38
C SER A 175 -3.20 -11.52 -7.78
N ALA A 176 -4.46 -11.97 -7.73
CA ALA A 176 -4.84 -13.29 -7.21
C ALA A 176 -4.71 -14.42 -8.25
N ARG A 177 -4.61 -14.10 -9.55
CA ARG A 177 -4.53 -15.07 -10.65
C ARG A 177 -3.15 -15.71 -10.80
N LYS A 178 -2.75 -16.49 -9.78
CA LYS A 178 -1.47 -17.21 -9.75
C LYS A 178 -1.27 -18.10 -10.99
N ASP A 179 -2.34 -18.72 -11.47
CA ASP A 179 -2.35 -19.53 -12.69
C ASP A 179 -1.88 -18.76 -13.93
N ILE A 180 -2.31 -17.50 -14.08
CA ILE A 180 -1.89 -16.63 -15.18
C ILE A 180 -0.51 -16.05 -14.93
N LEU A 181 -0.18 -15.68 -13.69
CA LEU A 181 1.13 -15.16 -13.33
C LEU A 181 2.26 -16.18 -13.61
N GLU A 182 2.03 -17.46 -13.31
CA GLU A 182 2.98 -18.53 -13.65
C GLU A 182 3.12 -18.72 -15.17
N LYS A 183 2.03 -18.57 -15.94
CA LYS A 183 2.09 -18.58 -17.41
C LYS A 183 2.93 -17.41 -17.95
N ILE A 184 2.75 -16.19 -17.41
CA ILE A 184 3.56 -15.02 -17.76
C ILE A 184 5.05 -15.30 -17.47
N LYS A 185 5.37 -15.75 -16.26
CA LYS A 185 6.75 -16.04 -15.84
C LYS A 185 7.42 -17.09 -16.73
N LYS A 186 6.68 -18.14 -17.10
CA LYS A 186 7.19 -19.18 -17.99
C LYS A 186 7.44 -18.65 -19.40
N ALA A 187 6.59 -17.77 -19.90
CA ALA A 187 6.68 -17.20 -21.23
C ALA A 187 7.77 -16.12 -21.36
N ASP A 188 8.03 -15.36 -20.29
CA ASP A 188 9.07 -14.30 -20.23
C ASP A 188 9.81 -14.34 -18.88
N PRO A 189 10.77 -15.28 -18.70
CA PRO A 189 11.44 -15.49 -17.40
C PRO A 189 12.27 -14.30 -16.92
N GLU A 190 12.80 -13.51 -17.84
CA GLU A 190 13.55 -12.29 -17.55
C GLU A 190 12.66 -11.05 -17.40
N ASP A 191 11.35 -11.22 -17.56
CA ASP A 191 10.32 -10.19 -17.47
C ASP A 191 10.64 -8.97 -18.34
N THR A 192 11.10 -9.22 -19.57
CA THR A 192 11.47 -8.18 -20.54
C THR A 192 10.30 -7.25 -20.89
N ARG A 193 9.06 -7.73 -20.76
CA ARG A 193 7.83 -6.94 -20.92
C ARG A 193 7.27 -6.39 -19.62
N GLY A 194 7.81 -6.77 -18.46
CA GLY A 194 7.42 -6.26 -17.15
C GLY A 194 6.08 -6.73 -16.63
N MET A 195 5.44 -7.69 -17.30
CA MET A 195 4.12 -8.15 -16.92
C MET A 195 4.16 -8.97 -15.63
N HIS A 196 5.20 -9.76 -15.38
CA HIS A 196 5.27 -10.52 -14.15
C HIS A 196 5.49 -9.61 -12.94
N PHE A 197 6.47 -8.71 -13.01
CA PHE A 197 6.79 -7.79 -11.94
C PHE A 197 5.63 -6.83 -11.65
N LYS A 198 4.95 -6.30 -12.67
CA LYS A 198 3.80 -5.39 -12.50
C LYS A 198 2.72 -5.93 -11.56
N TYR A 199 2.42 -7.24 -11.60
CA TYR A 199 1.35 -7.84 -10.79
C TYR A 199 1.86 -8.55 -9.53
N THR A 200 3.15 -8.88 -9.45
CA THR A 200 3.75 -9.53 -8.27
C THR A 200 4.46 -8.54 -7.35
N PHE A 201 4.67 -7.31 -7.79
CA PHE A 201 5.38 -6.29 -7.02
C PHE A 201 4.65 -5.95 -5.72
N LYS A 202 5.37 -6.11 -4.61
CA LYS A 202 4.96 -5.66 -3.28
C LYS A 202 6.02 -4.71 -2.73
N HIS A 203 5.62 -3.48 -2.41
CA HIS A 203 6.54 -2.41 -2.02
C HIS A 203 7.42 -2.75 -0.82
N LEU A 204 6.82 -3.15 0.31
CA LEU A 204 7.58 -3.43 1.54
C LEU A 204 8.53 -4.63 1.39
N PRO A 205 8.09 -5.80 0.89
CA PRO A 205 9.00 -6.92 0.60
C PRO A 205 10.11 -6.57 -0.39
N TYR A 206 9.83 -5.67 -1.36
CA TYR A 206 10.83 -5.22 -2.31
C TYR A 206 11.94 -4.41 -1.64
N ILE A 207 11.59 -3.43 -0.80
CA ILE A 207 12.57 -2.66 -0.03
C ILE A 207 13.37 -3.59 0.87
N GLU A 208 12.70 -4.47 1.61
CA GLU A 208 13.34 -5.43 2.50
C GLU A 208 14.34 -6.31 1.76
N LYS A 209 13.99 -6.80 0.57
CA LYS A 209 14.92 -7.57 -0.27
C LYS A 209 16.18 -6.75 -0.62
N VAL A 210 16.03 -5.49 -1.02
CA VAL A 210 17.16 -4.61 -1.34
C VAL A 210 18.02 -4.36 -0.10
N GLN A 211 17.42 -4.20 1.08
CA GLN A 211 18.12 -4.05 2.34
C GLN A 211 18.94 -5.30 2.69
N ARG A 212 18.30 -6.48 2.61
CA ARG A 212 18.98 -7.76 2.87
C ARG A 212 20.13 -8.02 1.90
N MET A 213 20.03 -7.66 0.62
CA MET A 213 21.15 -7.78 -0.32
C MET A 213 22.40 -7.05 0.19
N VAL A 214 22.23 -5.88 0.79
CA VAL A 214 23.34 -5.11 1.38
C VAL A 214 23.77 -5.72 2.71
N GLU A 215 22.83 -6.00 3.61
CA GLU A 215 23.14 -6.46 4.97
C GLU A 215 23.75 -7.86 4.99
N ASP A 216 23.23 -8.79 4.19
CA ASP A 216 23.71 -10.17 4.11
C ASP A 216 25.13 -10.24 3.55
N SER A 217 25.47 -9.39 2.58
CA SER A 217 26.83 -9.29 2.05
C SER A 217 27.86 -8.78 3.08
N GLY A 218 27.39 -7.99 4.06
CA GLY A 218 28.20 -7.46 5.15
C GLY A 218 28.33 -8.39 6.36
N LYS A 219 27.65 -9.54 6.37
CA LYS A 219 27.71 -10.49 7.49
C LYS A 219 29.11 -11.09 7.62
N ASN A 220 29.45 -11.54 8.82
CA ASN A 220 30.72 -12.20 9.14
C ASN A 220 31.97 -11.38 8.78
N GLY A 221 31.89 -10.05 8.88
CA GLY A 221 33.00 -9.15 8.52
C GLY A 221 33.17 -8.91 7.02
N GLY A 222 32.22 -9.36 6.19
CA GLY A 222 32.17 -9.05 4.77
C GLY A 222 31.95 -7.56 4.49
N GLN A 223 32.27 -7.14 3.26
CA GLN A 223 31.98 -5.78 2.81
C GLN A 223 30.56 -5.70 2.23
N LYS A 224 29.81 -4.70 2.67
CA LYS A 224 28.47 -4.40 2.11
C LYS A 224 28.55 -4.12 0.61
N ASP A 225 27.87 -4.92 -0.20
CA ASP A 225 27.79 -4.79 -1.65
C ASP A 225 26.62 -3.90 -2.10
N TYR A 226 26.83 -2.59 -2.00
CA TYR A 226 25.89 -1.61 -2.52
C TYR A 226 25.82 -1.62 -4.06
N LYS A 227 26.87 -2.08 -4.76
CA LYS A 227 26.92 -2.08 -6.22
C LYS A 227 25.92 -3.07 -6.80
N ALA A 228 25.85 -4.28 -6.27
CA ALA A 228 24.86 -5.27 -6.68
C ALA A 228 23.42 -4.81 -6.37
N ALA A 229 23.21 -4.18 -5.21
CA ALA A 229 21.90 -3.65 -4.84
C ALA A 229 21.43 -2.52 -5.77
N HIS A 230 22.30 -1.58 -6.14
CA HIS A 230 22.00 -0.56 -7.15
C HIS A 230 21.71 -1.18 -8.52
N ALA A 231 22.53 -2.13 -8.97
CA ALA A 231 22.33 -2.80 -10.26
C ALA A 231 20.97 -3.54 -10.31
N TYR A 232 20.56 -4.16 -9.20
CA TYR A 232 19.23 -4.76 -9.09
C TYR A 232 18.12 -3.73 -9.22
N VAL A 233 18.18 -2.62 -8.46
CA VAL A 233 17.18 -1.54 -8.55
C VAL A 233 17.14 -0.92 -9.97
N ASP A 234 18.31 -0.74 -10.60
CA ASP A 234 18.43 -0.24 -11.96
C ASP A 234 17.80 -1.19 -12.99
N LYS A 235 17.96 -2.51 -12.83
CA LYS A 235 17.29 -3.51 -13.67
C LYS A 235 15.78 -3.33 -13.55
N GLN A 236 15.24 -3.22 -12.34
CA GLN A 236 13.80 -3.08 -12.12
C GLN A 236 13.24 -1.76 -12.69
N LEU A 237 13.96 -0.65 -12.56
CA LEU A 237 13.51 0.64 -13.10
C LEU A 237 13.50 0.69 -14.64
N LYS A 238 14.19 -0.22 -15.32
CA LYS A 238 14.17 -0.38 -16.77
C LYS A 238 13.02 -1.25 -17.28
N ILE A 239 12.32 -1.94 -16.38
CA ILE A 239 11.16 -2.76 -16.75
C ILE A 239 10.06 -1.87 -17.33
N PRO A 240 9.57 -2.15 -18.56
CA PRO A 240 8.49 -1.38 -19.15
C PRO A 240 7.15 -1.62 -18.42
N GLY A 241 6.22 -0.67 -18.54
CA GLY A 241 4.85 -0.85 -18.03
C GLY A 241 4.67 -0.67 -16.52
N LEU A 242 5.71 -0.29 -15.77
CA LEU A 242 5.56 0.14 -14.37
C LEU A 242 4.61 1.34 -14.27
N THR A 243 3.65 1.23 -13.36
CA THR A 243 2.84 2.41 -13.01
C THR A 243 3.71 3.50 -12.38
N PRO A 244 3.29 4.78 -12.42
CA PRO A 244 4.01 5.86 -11.75
C PRO A 244 4.26 5.57 -10.27
N LEU A 245 3.26 5.01 -9.57
CA LEU A 245 3.37 4.64 -8.17
C LEU A 245 4.42 3.53 -7.95
N GLN A 246 4.40 2.47 -8.75
CA GLN A 246 5.41 1.39 -8.65
C GLN A 246 6.82 1.92 -8.91
N LYS A 247 6.99 2.80 -9.89
CA LYS A 247 8.28 3.43 -10.18
C LYS A 247 8.78 4.24 -8.98
N GLN A 248 7.91 5.05 -8.37
CA GLN A 248 8.23 5.78 -7.13
C GLN A 248 8.61 4.83 -5.99
N GLN A 249 7.88 3.72 -5.84
CA GLN A 249 8.12 2.70 -4.83
C GLN A 249 9.46 1.98 -5.02
N VAL A 250 9.87 1.68 -6.25
CA VAL A 250 11.20 1.15 -6.56
C VAL A 250 12.29 2.19 -6.29
N MET A 251 12.06 3.45 -6.64
CA MET A 251 13.00 4.54 -6.35
C MET A 251 13.17 4.83 -4.85
N ALA A 252 12.17 4.52 -4.02
CA ALA A 252 12.32 4.60 -2.57
C ALA A 252 13.41 3.65 -2.04
N ALA A 253 13.59 2.47 -2.67
CA ALA A 253 14.71 1.58 -2.35
C ALA A 253 16.06 2.20 -2.76
N ARG A 254 16.13 2.89 -3.91
CA ARG A 254 17.33 3.65 -4.33
C ARG A 254 17.65 4.77 -3.34
N PHE A 255 16.63 5.49 -2.87
CA PHE A 255 16.80 6.50 -1.84
C PHE A 255 17.41 5.91 -0.56
N TRP A 256 16.89 4.77 -0.10
CA TRP A 256 17.42 4.06 1.07
C TRP A 256 18.89 3.66 0.85
N LEU A 257 19.25 3.13 -0.33
CA LEU A 257 20.63 2.75 -0.65
C LEU A 257 21.57 3.94 -0.52
N TYR A 258 21.27 5.06 -1.19
CA TYR A 258 22.12 6.25 -1.11
C TYR A 258 22.22 6.80 0.31
N ARG A 259 21.13 6.78 1.07
CA ARG A 259 21.16 7.20 2.47
C ARG A 259 22.05 6.29 3.32
N SER A 260 21.95 4.98 3.14
CA SER A 260 22.75 3.97 3.85
C SER A 260 24.24 4.07 3.53
N GLU A 261 24.59 4.46 2.31
CA GLU A 261 25.98 4.73 1.88
C GLU A 261 26.53 6.09 2.35
N GLY A 262 25.72 6.94 2.98
CA GLY A 262 26.10 8.32 3.31
C GLY A 262 26.14 9.27 2.10
N LYS A 263 25.60 8.86 0.95
CA LYS A 263 25.54 9.64 -0.31
C LYS A 263 24.34 10.61 -0.30
N LYS A 264 24.43 11.64 0.55
CA LYS A 264 23.33 12.57 0.85
C LYS A 264 22.76 13.26 -0.38
N ASP A 265 23.60 13.82 -1.26
CA ASP A 265 23.13 14.58 -2.42
C ASP A 265 22.36 13.70 -3.39
N GLN A 266 22.83 12.46 -3.63
CA GLN A 266 22.13 11.49 -4.45
C GLN A 266 20.81 11.04 -3.81
N ALA A 267 20.77 10.89 -2.49
CA ALA A 267 19.54 10.59 -1.76
C ALA A 267 18.51 11.73 -1.92
N LEU A 268 18.91 12.98 -1.69
CA LEU A 268 18.03 14.15 -1.86
C LEU A 268 17.55 14.31 -3.30
N LYS A 269 18.44 14.13 -4.29
CA LYS A 269 18.07 14.10 -5.70
C LYS A 269 17.02 13.01 -5.98
N THR A 270 17.19 11.83 -5.38
CA THR A 270 16.24 10.72 -5.56
C THR A 270 14.86 11.05 -5.01
N LEU A 271 14.75 11.74 -3.86
CA LEU A 271 13.46 12.22 -3.35
C LEU A 271 12.79 13.22 -4.31
N ALA A 272 13.56 14.16 -4.86
CA ALA A 272 13.05 15.11 -5.85
C ALA A 272 12.56 14.38 -7.13
N ASP A 273 13.32 13.39 -7.60
CA ASP A 273 12.94 12.58 -8.77
C ASP A 273 11.67 11.75 -8.50
N ILE A 274 11.52 11.18 -7.28
CA ILE A 274 10.28 10.50 -6.85
C ILE A 274 9.08 11.44 -6.92
N ALA A 275 9.21 12.64 -6.34
CA ALA A 275 8.14 13.64 -6.34
C ALA A 275 7.74 14.05 -7.77
N LYS A 276 8.72 14.17 -8.68
CA LYS A 276 8.51 14.58 -10.08
C LYS A 276 7.75 13.54 -10.92
N ILE A 277 7.90 12.23 -10.64
CA ILE A 277 7.22 11.18 -11.41
C ILE A 277 5.70 11.33 -11.36
N SER A 278 5.16 11.53 -10.16
CA SER A 278 3.72 11.72 -9.94
C SER A 278 3.49 12.42 -8.60
N PRO A 279 3.40 13.76 -8.57
CA PRO A 279 3.40 14.53 -7.32
C PRO A 279 2.16 14.31 -6.47
N LYS A 280 1.05 13.84 -7.05
CA LYS A 280 -0.24 13.66 -6.36
C LYS A 280 -0.39 12.29 -5.67
N THR A 281 0.52 11.34 -5.89
CA THR A 281 0.48 10.07 -5.16
C THR A 281 0.94 10.29 -3.73
N LEU A 282 0.54 9.39 -2.80
CA LEU A 282 1.06 9.42 -1.43
C LEU A 282 2.59 9.38 -1.39
N MET A 283 3.23 8.62 -2.29
CA MET A 283 4.68 8.57 -2.43
C MET A 283 5.27 9.90 -2.92
N GLY A 284 4.63 10.55 -3.89
CA GLY A 284 5.08 11.84 -4.43
C GLY A 284 5.04 12.95 -3.37
N THR A 285 3.88 13.12 -2.73
CA THR A 285 3.70 14.06 -1.61
C THR A 285 4.65 13.74 -0.45
N GLY A 286 4.76 12.46 -0.07
CA GLY A 286 5.67 12.02 0.98
C GLY A 286 7.12 12.35 0.69
N ALA A 287 7.59 12.12 -0.54
CA ALA A 287 8.96 12.44 -0.95
C ALA A 287 9.23 13.96 -0.95
N GLN A 288 8.27 14.78 -1.41
CA GLN A 288 8.39 16.23 -1.35
C GLN A 288 8.46 16.73 0.10
N ASN A 289 7.57 16.26 0.97
CA ASN A 289 7.56 16.63 2.38
C ASN A 289 8.84 16.18 3.07
N TYR A 290 9.33 14.98 2.77
CA TYR A 290 10.57 14.48 3.36
C TYR A 290 11.81 15.20 2.85
N TYR A 291 11.84 15.60 1.57
CA TYR A 291 12.88 16.47 1.03
C TYR A 291 12.92 17.80 1.80
N ARG A 292 11.76 18.45 1.99
CA ARG A 292 11.65 19.69 2.77
C ARG A 292 12.10 19.49 4.21
N PHE A 293 11.65 18.42 4.86
CA PHE A 293 12.07 18.07 6.22
C PHE A 293 13.60 17.96 6.37
N LEU A 294 14.30 17.45 5.36
CA LEU A 294 15.75 17.25 5.39
C LEU A 294 16.56 18.49 4.96
N THR A 295 15.94 19.47 4.29
CA THR A 295 16.65 20.60 3.65
C THR A 295 16.26 21.97 4.17
N GLU A 296 15.03 22.13 4.66
CA GLU A 296 14.56 23.42 5.16
C GLU A 296 15.11 23.70 6.57
N PRO A 297 15.56 24.94 6.84
CA PRO A 297 15.87 25.40 8.18
C PRO A 297 14.68 25.28 9.13
N ILE A 298 14.97 25.23 10.42
CA ILE A 298 13.95 25.21 11.47
C ILE A 298 13.88 26.57 12.12
N THR A 299 12.67 27.05 12.38
CA THR A 299 12.43 28.28 13.15
C THR A 299 11.71 27.91 14.43
N LEU A 300 12.40 28.04 15.57
CA LEU A 300 11.83 27.84 16.89
C LEU A 300 10.98 29.06 17.26
N LYS A 301 9.86 28.79 17.93
CA LYS A 301 8.96 29.84 18.45
C LYS A 301 9.51 30.50 19.71
N GLU A 302 10.30 29.75 20.47
CA GLU A 302 10.81 30.10 21.78
C GLU A 302 12.28 29.66 21.88
N PRO A 303 13.08 30.21 22.80
CA PRO A 303 14.46 29.79 23.09
C PRO A 303 14.51 28.42 23.77
N ARG A 304 13.86 27.44 23.15
CA ARG A 304 13.73 26.06 23.58
C ARG A 304 13.45 25.19 22.36
N PHE A 305 13.97 23.96 22.35
CA PHE A 305 13.61 22.97 21.35
C PHE A 305 13.43 21.59 21.98
N THR A 306 12.64 20.77 21.29
CA THR A 306 12.36 19.38 21.67
C THR A 306 12.83 18.41 20.58
N GLY A 307 12.70 17.11 20.82
CA GLY A 307 12.98 16.08 19.82
C GLY A 307 12.20 16.25 18.51
N TYR A 308 11.02 16.88 18.54
CA TYR A 308 10.24 17.18 17.33
C TYR A 308 10.91 18.20 16.40
N ASP A 309 11.75 19.06 16.97
CA ASP A 309 12.52 20.07 16.24
C ASP A 309 13.86 19.53 15.74
N LEU A 310 14.21 18.28 16.06
CA LEU A 310 15.47 17.70 15.60
C LEU A 310 15.35 17.10 14.20
N ARG A 311 16.48 17.10 13.49
CA ARG A 311 16.65 16.42 12.21
C ARG A 311 17.80 15.42 12.32
N PRO A 312 17.78 14.33 11.56
CA PRO A 312 18.89 13.36 11.53
C PRO A 312 20.18 13.96 10.93
N GLU A 313 20.05 15.07 10.23
CA GLU A 313 21.15 15.82 9.61
C GLU A 313 21.42 17.09 10.42
N PHE A 314 22.63 17.66 10.31
CA PHE A 314 22.86 19.02 10.79
C PHE A 314 21.99 19.99 9.99
N THR A 315 20.99 20.53 10.66
CA THR A 315 20.05 21.50 10.09
C THR A 315 20.22 22.85 10.79
N PRO A 316 20.31 23.95 10.03
CA PRO A 316 20.27 25.29 10.62
C PRO A 316 18.96 25.52 11.35
N THR A 317 19.05 25.80 12.64
CA THR A 317 17.93 26.11 13.53
C THR A 317 18.05 27.55 13.99
N ARG A 318 16.97 28.32 13.81
CA ARG A 318 16.87 29.74 14.09
C ARG A 318 15.92 29.98 15.26
N VAL A 319 16.27 30.93 16.11
CA VAL A 319 15.41 31.38 17.20
C VAL A 319 15.63 32.85 17.50
N ASN A 320 14.53 33.56 17.80
CA ASN A 320 14.62 34.93 18.24
C ASN A 320 15.06 34.99 19.71
N ILE A 321 16.16 35.69 19.98
CA ILE A 321 16.71 35.89 21.33
C ILE A 321 16.79 37.38 21.70
N GLY A 322 16.12 38.25 20.95
CA GLY A 322 16.33 39.69 21.06
C GLY A 322 16.03 40.23 22.46
N SER A 323 15.04 39.68 23.16
CA SER A 323 14.72 40.03 24.54
C SER A 323 15.84 39.66 25.54
N MET A 324 16.73 38.74 25.19
CA MET A 324 17.85 38.29 26.03
C MET A 324 19.13 39.12 25.83
N LEU A 325 19.15 40.02 24.84
CA LEU A 325 20.30 40.86 24.51
C LEU A 325 20.14 42.28 25.07
N ASN A 326 20.98 42.61 26.05
CA ASN A 326 21.04 43.88 26.77
C ASN A 326 22.28 44.72 26.37
N GLY A 327 22.28 45.17 25.12
CA GLY A 327 23.32 46.03 24.53
C GLY A 327 24.58 45.29 24.08
N PRO A 328 25.59 46.01 23.54
CA PRO A 328 26.83 45.39 23.08
C PRO A 328 27.58 44.66 24.21
N GLY A 329 28.26 43.56 23.88
CA GLY A 329 29.06 42.75 24.82
C GLY A 329 29.33 41.34 24.31
N ASN A 330 30.06 40.56 25.11
CA ASN A 330 30.18 39.12 24.91
C ASN A 330 29.00 38.42 25.58
N TYR A 331 28.50 37.37 24.94
CA TYR A 331 27.36 36.60 25.40
C TYR A 331 27.70 35.12 25.40
N LYS A 332 27.54 34.49 26.56
CA LYS A 332 27.58 33.05 26.70
C LYS A 332 26.22 32.47 26.30
N ILE A 333 26.23 31.59 25.30
CA ILE A 333 25.09 30.83 24.80
C ILE A 333 25.21 29.42 25.37
N THR A 334 24.30 29.06 26.27
CA THR A 334 24.25 27.74 26.90
C THR A 334 23.01 26.98 26.42
N PHE A 335 23.25 25.81 25.84
CA PHE A 335 22.24 24.83 25.47
C PHE A 335 22.07 23.84 26.63
N LYS A 336 21.15 24.15 27.54
CA LYS A 336 20.88 23.34 28.73
C LYS A 336 19.99 22.16 28.35
N MET A 337 20.56 20.96 28.35
CA MET A 337 19.81 19.72 28.13
C MET A 337 19.06 19.32 29.40
N ASN A 338 17.74 19.28 29.33
CA ASN A 338 16.88 18.78 30.40
C ASN A 338 16.66 17.26 30.26
N SER A 339 16.62 16.76 29.02
CA SER A 339 16.61 15.32 28.72
C SER A 339 17.25 15.03 27.37
N GLY A 340 17.68 13.77 27.18
CA GLY A 340 18.23 13.27 25.92
C GLY A 340 19.50 13.98 25.45
N GLY A 341 19.71 14.00 24.13
CA GLY A 341 20.89 14.62 23.55
C GLY A 341 20.80 14.82 22.04
N CYS A 342 21.50 15.84 21.56
CA CYS A 342 21.72 16.13 20.15
C CYS A 342 23.12 16.73 19.93
N ASN A 343 23.62 16.76 18.71
CA ASN A 343 24.81 17.53 18.38
C ASN A 343 24.41 18.98 18.10
N ILE A 344 25.17 19.94 18.63
CA ILE A 344 24.97 21.37 18.42
C ILE A 344 26.32 21.98 18.10
N ARG A 345 26.37 22.79 17.05
CA ARG A 345 27.59 23.49 16.63
C ARG A 345 27.26 24.78 15.90
N ASN A 346 28.28 25.57 15.61
CA ASN A 346 28.21 26.78 14.79
C ASN A 346 27.11 27.79 15.20
N PRO A 347 26.88 28.08 16.50
CA PRO A 347 26.04 29.20 16.88
C PRO A 347 26.60 30.50 16.30
N ARG A 348 25.70 31.34 15.80
CA ARG A 348 25.99 32.61 15.15
C ARG A 348 24.81 33.55 15.29
N PHE A 349 25.11 34.84 15.40
CA PHE A 349 24.09 35.88 15.32
C PHE A 349 23.85 36.25 13.85
N MET A 350 22.57 36.27 13.46
CA MET A 350 22.14 36.54 12.10
C MET A 350 21.13 37.68 12.08
N ARG A 351 21.23 38.56 11.08
CA ARG A 351 20.21 39.55 10.73
C ARG A 351 19.70 39.26 9.32
N GLY A 352 18.50 38.70 9.22
CA GLY A 352 17.99 38.18 7.95
C GLY A 352 18.89 37.05 7.42
N SER A 353 19.60 37.29 6.32
CA SER A 353 20.58 36.37 5.72
C SER A 353 22.04 36.70 6.09
N ARG A 354 22.31 37.84 6.76
CA ARG A 354 23.67 38.31 7.06
C ARG A 354 24.14 37.79 8.42
N VAL A 355 25.31 37.15 8.45
CA VAL A 355 26.04 36.82 9.70
C VAL A 355 26.59 38.11 10.30
N VAL A 356 26.29 38.39 11.58
CA VAL A 356 26.79 39.57 12.31
C VAL A 356 27.77 39.22 13.43
N SER A 357 27.76 37.97 13.88
CA SER A 357 28.80 37.39 14.75
C SER A 357 28.79 35.88 14.58
N GLU A 358 29.96 35.26 14.61
CA GLU A 358 30.13 33.81 14.54
C GLU A 358 31.33 33.39 15.38
N LEU A 359 31.49 32.08 15.56
CA LEU A 359 32.63 31.53 16.28
C LEU A 359 33.95 31.72 15.51
N PRO A 360 35.07 31.84 16.23
CA PRO A 360 36.40 31.68 15.66
C PRO A 360 36.52 30.38 14.85
N LYS A 361 37.27 30.40 13.75
CA LYS A 361 37.39 29.26 12.81
C LYS A 361 37.83 27.96 13.49
N ASP A 362 38.71 28.05 14.48
CA ASP A 362 39.20 26.91 15.26
C ASP A 362 38.14 26.30 16.20
N GLN A 363 37.01 26.98 16.42
CA GLN A 363 35.88 26.49 17.20
C GLN A 363 34.67 26.09 16.34
N GLN A 364 34.69 26.39 15.03
CA GLN A 364 33.66 25.95 14.11
C GLN A 364 33.67 24.43 13.91
N ASP A 365 32.50 23.90 13.57
CA ASP A 365 32.16 22.49 13.38
C ASP A 365 32.40 21.55 14.57
N LYS A 366 32.83 22.09 15.71
CA LYS A 366 32.96 21.37 16.98
C LYS A 366 31.63 21.34 17.71
N ASN A 367 31.24 20.14 18.14
CA ASN A 367 30.05 19.99 18.96
C ASN A 367 30.29 20.55 20.36
N GLY A 368 29.30 21.27 20.88
CA GLY A 368 29.39 21.89 22.20
C GLY A 368 28.02 22.19 22.79
N ARG A 369 28.03 22.58 24.06
CA ARG A 369 26.84 23.03 24.80
C ARG A 369 26.93 24.48 25.25
N GLU A 370 28.14 25.03 25.26
CA GLU A 370 28.40 26.39 25.69
C GLU A 370 29.32 27.04 24.68
N PHE A 371 28.98 28.27 24.30
CA PHE A 371 29.69 29.02 23.28
C PHE A 371 29.66 30.50 23.64
N THR A 372 30.69 31.26 23.25
CA THR A 372 30.71 32.71 23.45
C THR A 372 30.63 33.41 22.10
N LEU A 373 29.68 34.34 21.96
CA LEU A 373 29.49 35.19 20.78
C LEU A 373 29.57 36.66 21.17
N ARG A 374 30.12 37.50 20.29
CA ARG A 374 30.22 38.93 20.52
C ARG A 374 29.09 39.67 19.80
N PHE A 375 28.30 40.43 20.53
CA PHE A 375 27.30 41.32 19.94
C PHE A 375 27.81 42.77 19.99
N SER A 376 27.88 43.43 18.82
CA SER A 376 28.41 44.79 18.67
C SER A 376 27.38 45.80 18.15
N GLY A 377 26.18 45.36 17.78
CA GLY A 377 25.16 46.19 17.12
C GLY A 377 24.11 46.78 18.06
N SER A 378 23.31 47.69 17.54
CA SER A 378 22.10 48.22 18.20
C SER A 378 20.85 47.39 17.89
N GLU A 379 20.69 46.90 16.66
CA GLU A 379 19.55 46.04 16.30
C GLU A 379 19.81 44.58 16.67
N LYS A 380 18.83 44.01 17.36
CA LYS A 380 18.85 42.68 17.97
C LYS A 380 18.80 41.57 16.90
N PRO A 381 19.81 40.69 16.81
CA PRO A 381 19.84 39.58 15.86
C PRO A 381 19.03 38.37 16.35
N ASP A 382 18.79 37.42 15.44
CA ASP A 382 18.41 36.06 15.79
C ASP A 382 19.66 35.22 16.10
N LEU A 383 19.50 34.19 16.92
CA LEU A 383 20.49 33.13 17.07
C LEU A 383 20.20 32.05 16.03
N VAL A 384 21.23 31.64 15.29
CA VAL A 384 21.19 30.47 14.42
C VAL A 384 22.28 29.51 14.85
N PHE A 385 21.98 28.22 14.92
CA PHE A 385 22.93 27.16 15.25
C PHE A 385 22.61 25.92 14.42
N ASP A 386 23.59 25.06 14.19
CA ASP A 386 23.36 23.83 13.45
C ASP A 386 23.10 22.69 14.46
N CYS A 387 21.98 22.01 14.31
CA CYS A 387 21.56 20.97 15.23
C CYS A 387 21.31 19.64 14.50
N GLN A 388 21.74 18.54 15.10
CA GLN A 388 21.54 17.18 14.59
C GLN A 388 21.12 16.25 15.73
N GLY A 389 19.99 15.56 15.58
CA GLY A 389 19.56 14.51 16.50
C GLY A 389 20.31 13.18 16.29
N GLN A 390 20.53 12.43 17.36
CA GLN A 390 21.20 11.12 17.32
C GLN A 390 20.23 9.92 17.41
N GLY A 391 18.92 10.13 17.29
CA GLY A 391 17.93 9.07 17.52
C GLY A 391 16.58 9.65 17.94
N TRP A 392 15.72 8.80 18.47
CA TRP A 392 14.31 9.09 18.78
C TRP A 392 14.15 10.27 19.75
N PHE A 393 12.94 10.88 19.70
CA PHE A 393 12.45 12.19 20.13
C PHE A 393 12.76 12.71 21.56
N ASP A 394 13.84 12.28 22.21
CA ASP A 394 14.03 12.45 23.66
C ASP A 394 14.81 13.72 24.05
N ALA A 395 15.12 14.61 23.11
CA ALA A 395 15.77 15.87 23.43
C ALA A 395 14.77 16.89 23.98
N ASP A 396 15.14 17.52 25.09
CA ASP A 396 14.48 18.71 25.60
C ASP A 396 15.57 19.70 26.05
N CYS A 397 15.61 20.87 25.44
CA CYS A 397 16.71 21.80 25.62
C CYS A 397 16.23 23.25 25.72
N ASP A 398 16.62 23.93 26.81
CA ASP A 398 16.48 25.37 26.95
C ASP A 398 17.74 26.09 26.44
N ILE A 399 17.55 27.20 25.74
CA ILE A 399 18.61 28.06 25.24
C ILE A 399 18.72 29.27 26.17
N ILE A 400 19.83 29.37 26.87
CA ILE A 400 20.12 30.43 27.83
C ILE A 400 21.17 31.35 27.23
N VAL A 401 20.91 32.66 27.27
CA VAL A 401 21.82 33.70 26.78
C VAL A 401 22.16 34.63 27.94
N THR A 402 23.43 34.64 28.34
CA THR A 402 23.92 35.42 29.48
C THR A 402 25.01 36.38 29.01
N LYS A 403 24.89 37.67 29.37
CA LYS A 403 25.94 38.66 29.10
C LYS A 403 27.13 38.41 30.02
N GLU A 404 28.33 38.32 29.46
CA GLU A 404 29.57 38.25 30.22
C GLU A 404 29.92 39.63 30.77
N SER A 405 30.40 39.67 32.02
CA SER A 405 30.73 40.87 32.78
C SER A 405 31.95 41.60 32.26
#